data_AF-A0A3A6MWG3-F1
#
_entry.id   AF-A0A3A6MWG3-F1
#
_cell.length_a   1.000
_cell.length_b   1.000
_cell.length_c   1.000
_cell.angle_alpha   90.00
_cell.angle_beta   90.00
_cell.angle_gamma   90.00
#
_symmetry.space_group_name_H-M   'P 1'
#
loop_
_entity.id
_entity.type
_entity.pdbx_description
1 polymer ?
#
loop_
_entity_poly.entity_id
_entity_poly.type
_entity_poly.pdbx_seq_one_letter_code
_entity_poly.pdbx_strand_id
1 'polypeptide(L)'
;MIYDPLNSIPQEAAMGKLKNHVPELLVEKGWDIKTFVAHCMLAGLSQDTAYRLSRGETNFNTETLRVIADIFELSSLGKVIDIVEQ
;
A
#
# COMPACT_ATOMS: atom_id res chain seq x y z
N MET A 1 -10.76 46.05 -16.76
CA MET A 1 -9.80 44.93 -16.85
C MET A 1 -8.76 45.14 -15.77
N ILE A 2 -8.88 44.41 -14.66
CA ILE A 2 -7.87 44.39 -13.60
C ILE A 2 -7.43 42.93 -13.52
N TYR A 3 -6.18 42.68 -13.94
CA TYR A 3 -5.51 41.39 -13.78
C TYR A 3 -5.07 41.28 -12.32
N ASP A 4 -5.54 40.25 -11.62
CA ASP A 4 -5.00 39.83 -10.33
C ASP A 4 -3.90 38.77 -10.58
N PRO A 5 -2.61 39.05 -10.28
CA PRO A 5 -1.50 38.17 -10.63
C PRO A 5 -1.25 37.02 -9.63
N LEU A 6 -2.16 36.74 -8.68
CA LEU A 6 -1.89 35.79 -7.60
C LEU A 6 -2.52 34.39 -7.73
N ASN A 7 -3.13 34.03 -8.85
CA ASN A 7 -3.79 32.72 -8.99
C ASN A 7 -3.20 31.81 -10.07
N SER A 8 -1.87 31.81 -10.17
CA SER A 8 -1.10 30.98 -11.12
C SER A 8 -0.08 30.09 -10.41
N ILE A 9 -0.40 29.58 -9.21
CA ILE A 9 0.33 28.41 -8.72
C ILE A 9 -0.30 27.21 -9.43
N PRO A 10 0.36 26.56 -10.41
CA PRO A 10 -0.02 25.21 -10.72
C PRO A 10 0.19 24.42 -9.42
N GLN A 11 -0.90 24.07 -8.72
CA GLN A 11 -0.89 22.99 -7.76
C GLN A 11 -0.70 21.68 -8.55
N GLU A 12 0.46 21.53 -9.20
CA GLU A 12 1.08 20.23 -9.34
C GLU A 12 1.48 19.85 -7.91
N ALA A 13 0.48 19.39 -7.15
CA ALA A 13 0.72 18.69 -5.92
C ALA A 13 1.80 17.67 -6.24
N ALA A 14 2.90 17.68 -5.49
CA ALA A 14 3.85 16.60 -5.47
C ALA A 14 3.09 15.34 -4.99
N MET A 15 2.33 14.72 -5.89
CA MET A 15 1.56 13.52 -5.64
C MET A 15 2.57 12.39 -5.66
N GLY A 16 3.25 12.20 -4.54
CA GLY A 16 4.08 11.01 -4.38
C GLY A 16 3.26 9.77 -4.68
N LYS A 17 3.86 8.83 -5.40
CA LYS A 17 3.15 7.62 -5.85
C LYS A 17 3.11 6.66 -4.66
N LEU A 18 1.94 6.11 -4.35
CA LEU A 18 1.87 5.04 -3.37
C LEU A 18 2.58 3.80 -3.89
N LYS A 19 3.39 3.17 -3.04
CA LYS A 19 4.04 1.90 -3.27
C LYS A 19 3.56 0.90 -2.21
N ASN A 20 3.11 -0.26 -2.67
CA ASN A 20 2.82 -1.40 -1.80
C ASN A 20 4.06 -2.30 -1.73
N HIS A 21 4.52 -2.58 -0.50
CA HIS A 21 5.72 -3.35 -0.19
C HIS A 21 5.48 -4.83 0.08
N VAL A 22 4.22 -5.30 0.02
CA VAL A 22 3.87 -6.72 0.22
C VAL A 22 4.69 -7.65 -0.70
N PRO A 23 4.88 -7.37 -2.00
CA PRO A 23 5.69 -8.24 -2.85
C PRO A 23 7.13 -8.42 -2.31
N GLU A 24 7.77 -7.35 -1.86
CA GLU A 24 9.11 -7.41 -1.26
C GLU A 24 9.11 -8.15 0.08
N LEU A 25 8.12 -7.88 0.94
CA LEU A 25 7.97 -8.55 2.24
C LEU A 25 7.81 -10.07 2.09
N LEU A 26 7.14 -10.53 1.03
CA LEU A 26 7.02 -11.96 0.73
C LEU A 26 8.37 -12.58 0.41
N VAL A 27 9.19 -11.90 -0.40
CA VAL A 27 10.54 -12.34 -0.72
C VAL A 27 11.42 -12.38 0.52
N GLU A 28 11.36 -11.35 1.36
CA GLU A 28 12.13 -11.27 2.62
C GLU A 28 11.78 -12.37 3.62
N LYS A 29 10.48 -12.71 3.76
CA LYS A 29 10.03 -13.83 4.59
C LYS A 29 10.24 -15.21 3.95
N GLY A 30 10.55 -15.27 2.65
CA GLY A 30 10.61 -16.52 1.89
C GLY A 30 9.25 -17.19 1.72
N TRP A 31 8.16 -16.41 1.71
CA TRP A 31 6.80 -16.91 1.55
C TRP A 31 6.41 -16.99 0.08
N ASP A 32 5.80 -18.11 -0.32
CA ASP A 32 5.10 -18.16 -1.58
C ASP A 32 3.72 -17.48 -1.45
N ILE A 33 3.12 -17.15 -2.61
CA ILE A 33 1.83 -16.45 -2.66
C ILE A 33 0.73 -17.28 -1.97
N LYS A 34 0.79 -18.62 -2.04
CA LYS A 34 -0.22 -19.49 -1.42
C LYS A 34 -0.18 -19.41 0.10
N THR A 35 1.01 -19.40 0.67
CA THR A 35 1.24 -19.23 2.11
C THR A 35 0.71 -17.88 2.58
N PHE A 36 1.01 -16.82 1.83
CA PHE A 36 0.47 -15.49 2.14
C PHE A 36 -1.05 -15.44 2.09
N VAL A 37 -1.66 -15.97 1.02
CA VAL A 37 -3.12 -16.04 0.88
C VAL A 37 -3.74 -16.79 2.06
N ALA A 38 -3.13 -17.90 2.50
CA ALA A 38 -3.60 -18.64 3.67
C ALA A 38 -3.57 -17.78 4.95
N HIS A 39 -2.48 -17.06 5.21
CA HIS A 39 -2.40 -16.14 6.35
C HIS A 39 -3.45 -15.03 6.28
N CYS A 40 -3.66 -14.43 5.11
CA CYS A 40 -4.70 -13.43 4.91
C CYS A 40 -6.10 -13.98 5.18
N MET A 41 -6.41 -15.18 4.70
CA MET A 41 -7.71 -15.82 4.94
C MET A 41 -7.92 -16.16 6.41
N LEU A 42 -6.89 -16.63 7.11
CA LEU A 42 -6.93 -16.86 8.56
C LEU A 42 -7.16 -15.56 9.35
N ALA A 43 -6.71 -14.43 8.82
CA ALA A 43 -6.95 -13.10 9.38
C ALA A 43 -8.27 -12.46 8.90
N GLY A 44 -9.11 -13.19 8.17
CA GLY A 44 -10.44 -12.74 7.73
C GLY A 44 -10.48 -11.93 6.43
N LEU A 45 -9.37 -11.84 5.69
CA LEU A 45 -9.35 -11.21 4.37
C LEU A 45 -9.78 -12.19 3.27
N SER A 46 -10.36 -11.65 2.20
CA SER A 46 -10.70 -12.47 1.03
C SER A 46 -9.44 -12.89 0.26
N GLN A 47 -9.53 -14.03 -0.42
CA GLN A 47 -8.48 -14.51 -1.32
C GLN A 47 -8.15 -13.49 -2.44
N ASP A 48 -9.17 -12.81 -2.99
CA ASP A 48 -8.98 -11.77 -3.99
C ASP A 48 -8.14 -10.61 -3.45
N THR A 49 -8.48 -10.12 -2.26
CA THR A 49 -7.72 -9.06 -1.57
C THR A 49 -6.25 -9.45 -1.38
N ALA A 50 -5.98 -10.69 -0.96
CA ALA A 50 -4.62 -11.19 -0.80
C ALA A 50 -3.86 -11.21 -2.13
N TYR A 51 -4.46 -11.69 -3.24
CA TYR A 51 -3.78 -11.67 -4.54
C TYR A 51 -3.50 -10.26 -5.06
N ARG A 52 -4.43 -9.33 -4.86
CA ARG A 52 -4.25 -7.93 -5.26
C ARG A 52 -3.10 -7.29 -4.48
N LEU A 53 -3.01 -7.54 -3.17
CA LEU A 53 -1.90 -7.12 -2.33
C LEU A 53 -0.56 -7.73 -2.78
N SER A 54 -0.53 -9.04 -3.08
CA SER A 54 0.70 -9.71 -3.54
C SER A 54 1.20 -9.24 -4.91
N ARG A 55 0.36 -8.53 -5.67
CA ARG A 55 0.68 -7.93 -6.97
C ARG A 55 1.12 -6.46 -6.87
N GLY A 56 1.15 -5.89 -5.66
CA GLY A 56 1.57 -4.51 -5.45
C GLY A 56 0.47 -3.47 -5.68
N GLU A 57 -0.81 -3.86 -5.68
CA GLU A 57 -1.89 -2.87 -5.72
C GLU A 57 -1.89 -1.99 -4.46
N THR A 58 -2.38 -0.76 -4.56
CA THR A 58 -2.33 0.22 -3.47
C THR A 58 -3.71 0.68 -3.00
N ASN A 59 -4.77 0.35 -3.74
CA ASN A 59 -6.13 0.78 -3.42
C ASN A 59 -6.78 -0.16 -2.39
N PHE A 60 -6.42 0.05 -1.13
CA PHE A 60 -6.94 -0.66 0.04
C PHE A 60 -7.26 0.30 1.17
N ASN A 61 -8.23 -0.07 2.00
CA ASN A 61 -8.54 0.71 3.20
C ASN A 61 -7.50 0.47 4.30
N THR A 62 -7.49 1.36 5.30
CA THR A 62 -6.53 1.31 6.41
C THR A 62 -6.67 0.05 7.27
N GLU A 63 -7.86 -0.54 7.35
CA GLU A 63 -8.11 -1.77 8.13
C GLU A 63 -7.44 -2.98 7.48
N THR A 64 -7.60 -3.15 6.16
CA THR A 64 -6.86 -4.17 5.39
C THR A 64 -5.36 -4.00 5.58
N LEU A 65 -4.84 -2.79 5.47
CA LEU A 65 -3.41 -2.52 5.63
C LEU A 65 -2.91 -2.82 7.05
N ARG A 66 -3.73 -2.57 8.08
CA ARG A 66 -3.41 -2.94 9.47
C ARG A 66 -3.32 -4.46 9.63
N VAL A 67 -4.28 -5.21 9.08
CA VAL A 67 -4.24 -6.68 9.11
C VAL A 67 -2.96 -7.20 8.46
N ILE A 68 -2.53 -6.61 7.34
CA ILE A 68 -1.27 -6.99 6.70
C ILE A 68 -0.06 -6.65 7.57
N ALA A 69 -0.04 -5.48 8.20
CA ALA A 69 1.03 -5.13 9.13
C ALA A 69 1.12 -6.15 10.27
N ASP A 70 -0.01 -6.60 10.83
CA ASP A 70 -0.06 -7.60 11.89
C ASP A 70 0.43 -8.98 11.41
N ILE A 71 0.04 -9.42 10.19
CA ILE A 71 0.51 -10.68 9.58
C ILE A 71 2.04 -10.73 9.44
N PHE A 72 2.64 -9.59 9.07
CA PHE A 72 4.10 -9.47 8.92
C PHE A 72 4.81 -9.00 10.18
N GLU A 73 4.11 -8.84 11.31
CA GLU A 73 4.64 -8.35 12.59
C GLU A 73 5.34 -6.98 12.45
N LEU A 74 4.77 -6.10 11.62
CA LEU A 74 5.32 -4.79 11.30
C LEU A 74 4.87 -3.73 12.32
N SER A 75 5.81 -2.86 12.66
CA SER A 75 5.59 -1.77 13.63
C SER A 75 4.75 -0.61 13.10
N SER A 76 4.50 -0.52 11.79
CA SER A 76 3.78 0.60 11.19
C SER A 76 3.20 0.26 9.80
N LEU A 77 2.14 0.98 9.42
CA LEU A 77 1.53 0.88 8.09
C LEU A 77 2.46 1.35 6.97
N GLY A 78 3.38 2.29 7.26
CA GLY A 78 4.39 2.78 6.32
C GLY A 78 5.29 1.67 5.75
N LYS A 79 5.45 0.56 6.49
CA LYS A 79 6.19 -0.61 6.02
C LYS A 79 5.40 -1.50 5.06
N VAL A 80 4.08 -1.34 5.01
CA VAL A 80 3.18 -2.05 4.07
C VAL A 80 2.94 -1.18 2.84
N ILE A 81 2.68 0.11 3.05
CA ILE A 81 2.40 1.08 1.99
C ILE A 81 3.09 2.42 2.29
N ASP A 82 3.81 2.97 1.33
CA ASP A 82 4.53 4.24 1.49
C ASP A 82 4.32 5.17 0.30
N ILE A 83 4.59 6.46 0.50
CA ILE A 83 4.59 7.48 -0.55
C ILE A 83 6.03 7.62 -1.05
N VAL A 84 6.28 7.28 -2.31
CA VAL A 84 7.60 7.49 -2.93
C VAL A 84 7.60 8.76 -3.79
N GLU A 85 8.58 9.63 -3.53
CA GLU A 85 8.92 10.76 -4.41
C GLU A 85 9.65 10.24 -5.66
N GLN A 86 9.40 10.84 -6.83
CA GLN A 86 10.05 10.48 -8.10
C GLN A 86 11.47 11.01 -8.18
#